data_AF-A0A3N9UJA1-F1
#
_entry.id   AF-A0A3N9UJA1-F1
#
_cell.length_a   1.000
_cell.length_b   1.000
_cell.length_c   1.000
_cell.angle_alpha   90.00
_cell.angle_beta   90.00
_cell.angle_gamma   90.00
#
_symmetry.space_group_name_H-M   'P 1'
#
loop_
_entity.id
_entity.type
_entity.pdbx_description
1 polymer ?
#
loop_
_entity_poly.entity_id
_entity_poly.type
_entity_poly.pdbx_seq_one_letter_code
_entity_poly.pdbx_strand_id
1 'polypeptide(L)'
;MTFSEEQYIEISQQLVAVKNEISKFIVGQEEAIDYTLYSVLADGHALLEGLPGLGKTMLIRTISDVLDLSFSRIQFTPDLMPTDITGTNIIERLESGKQQFVFQPGPIFSQMVLADEINRATPKTQSALLEAMGEKTVTILGDTKQMSKPFFVLATQNPIEMEGTYPLPEAQMDRFLCKILVPYPSKKELMEIMKRTTGAQEISLGKIMNTEGLIHAQKMVKEVLVADEMMEYAVNLVVATHPEGEASLPEVQQFVMYGSGPRGLQSIIKLAKARAVMNGRFHVSIADIKSVAKPALRHRMMLNYEGEASGKTADDVIEGILNTIQQGIGL
;
A
#
# COMPACT_ATOMS: atom_id res chain seq x y z
N MET A 1 -16.88 -1.13 -23.07
CA MET A 1 -15.80 -1.73 -22.25
C MET A 1 -14.65 -2.06 -23.16
N THR A 2 -13.43 -1.68 -22.77
CA THR A 2 -12.20 -1.89 -23.56
C THR A 2 -11.72 -3.36 -23.51
N PHE A 3 -12.14 -4.10 -22.48
CA PHE A 3 -11.77 -5.50 -22.24
C PHE A 3 -13.02 -6.40 -22.17
N SER A 4 -12.89 -7.64 -22.61
CA SER A 4 -13.94 -8.67 -22.50
C SER A 4 -13.94 -9.33 -21.13
N GLU A 5 -15.06 -9.97 -20.77
CA GLU A 5 -15.17 -10.75 -19.53
C GLU A 5 -14.14 -11.90 -19.48
N GLU A 6 -13.90 -12.57 -20.61
CA GLU A 6 -12.88 -13.62 -20.73
C GLU A 6 -11.49 -13.10 -20.35
N GLN A 7 -11.12 -11.89 -20.79
CA GLN A 7 -9.83 -11.28 -20.42
C GLN A 7 -9.71 -11.06 -18.92
N TYR A 8 -10.79 -10.68 -18.22
CA TYR A 8 -10.78 -10.53 -16.76
C TYR A 8 -10.58 -11.87 -16.04
N ILE A 9 -11.14 -12.96 -16.57
CA ILE A 9 -10.92 -14.31 -16.03
C ILE A 9 -9.47 -14.75 -16.25
N GLU A 10 -8.92 -14.54 -17.45
CA GLU A 10 -7.53 -14.88 -17.78
C GLU A 10 -6.53 -14.15 -16.89
N ILE A 11 -6.66 -12.82 -16.73
CA ILE A 11 -5.75 -12.06 -15.89
C ILE A 11 -5.89 -12.46 -14.41
N SER A 12 -7.10 -12.77 -13.95
CA SER A 12 -7.33 -13.27 -12.59
C SER A 12 -6.59 -14.58 -12.35
N GLN A 13 -6.63 -15.53 -13.30
CA GLN A 13 -5.89 -16.79 -13.19
C GLN A 13 -4.38 -16.57 -13.06
N GLN A 14 -3.83 -15.63 -13.84
CA GLN A 14 -2.41 -15.26 -13.72
C GLN A 14 -2.09 -14.63 -12.37
N LEU A 15 -2.94 -13.72 -11.88
CA LEU A 15 -2.76 -13.07 -10.59
C LEU A 15 -2.91 -14.04 -9.41
N VAL A 16 -3.81 -15.02 -9.52
CA VAL A 16 -3.94 -16.12 -8.55
C VAL A 16 -2.68 -16.99 -8.57
N ALA A 17 -2.12 -17.28 -9.75
CA ALA A 17 -0.85 -17.99 -9.84
C ALA A 17 0.30 -17.21 -9.18
N VAL A 18 0.36 -15.88 -9.37
CA VAL A 18 1.30 -14.98 -8.66
C VAL A 18 1.12 -15.10 -7.15
N LYS A 19 -0.11 -14.96 -6.63
CA LYS A 19 -0.40 -15.08 -5.19
C LYS A 19 0.01 -16.44 -4.63
N ASN A 20 -0.27 -17.52 -5.35
CA ASN A 20 0.09 -18.87 -4.96
C ASN A 20 1.61 -19.06 -4.92
N GLU A 21 2.34 -18.50 -5.88
CA GLU A 21 3.80 -18.54 -5.92
C GLU A 21 4.41 -17.81 -4.72
N ILE A 22 3.91 -16.61 -4.39
CA ILE A 22 4.33 -15.85 -3.21
C ILE A 22 4.07 -16.64 -1.92
N SER A 23 2.93 -17.32 -1.84
CA SER A 23 2.50 -18.10 -0.67
C SER A 23 3.33 -19.37 -0.43
N LYS A 24 4.14 -19.81 -1.41
CA LYS A 24 5.13 -20.87 -1.20
C LYS A 24 6.22 -20.45 -0.23
N PHE A 25 6.56 -19.16 -0.20
CA PHE A 25 7.60 -18.64 0.69
C PHE A 25 7.01 -17.93 1.91
N ILE A 26 6.02 -17.06 1.71
CA ILE A 26 5.40 -16.27 2.77
C ILE A 26 4.32 -17.09 3.49
N VAL A 27 4.35 -17.08 4.83
CA VAL A 27 3.47 -17.88 5.71
C VAL A 27 2.65 -16.96 6.60
N GLY A 28 1.34 -17.20 6.68
CA GLY A 28 0.47 -16.55 7.67
C GLY A 28 0.20 -15.06 7.44
N GLN A 29 0.45 -14.56 6.23
CA GLN A 29 0.32 -13.14 5.88
C GLN A 29 -0.56 -12.94 4.63
N GLU A 30 -1.63 -13.71 4.51
CA GLU A 30 -2.51 -13.65 3.34
C GLU A 30 -3.07 -12.23 3.11
N GLU A 31 -3.50 -11.57 4.18
CA GLU A 31 -4.02 -10.21 4.12
C GLU A 31 -2.95 -9.21 3.64
N ALA A 32 -1.71 -9.34 4.12
CA ALA A 32 -0.62 -8.46 3.69
C ALA A 32 -0.24 -8.70 2.23
N ILE A 33 -0.24 -9.95 1.76
CA ILE A 33 -0.04 -10.28 0.35
C ILE A 33 -1.15 -9.64 -0.49
N ASP A 34 -2.41 -9.86 -0.11
CA ASP A 34 -3.57 -9.36 -0.85
C ASP A 34 -3.56 -7.85 -0.98
N TYR A 35 -3.43 -7.12 0.13
CA TYR A 35 -3.43 -5.65 0.06
C TYR A 35 -2.19 -5.08 -0.62
N THR A 36 -1.03 -5.74 -0.51
CA THR A 36 0.15 -5.31 -1.29
C THR A 36 -0.12 -5.47 -2.79
N LEU A 37 -0.65 -6.62 -3.22
CA LEU A 37 -1.02 -6.85 -4.62
C LEU A 37 -2.12 -5.88 -5.08
N TYR A 38 -3.14 -5.63 -4.27
CA TYR A 38 -4.20 -4.67 -4.60
C TYR A 38 -3.63 -3.26 -4.77
N SER A 39 -2.70 -2.83 -3.90
CA SER A 39 -2.06 -1.52 -4.04
C SER A 39 -1.21 -1.41 -5.30
N VAL A 40 -0.42 -2.45 -5.63
CA VAL A 40 0.36 -2.49 -6.87
C VAL A 40 -0.57 -2.42 -8.09
N LEU A 41 -1.64 -3.23 -8.12
CA LEU A 41 -2.63 -3.25 -9.20
C LEU A 41 -3.41 -1.93 -9.34
N ALA A 42 -3.67 -1.27 -8.22
CA ALA A 42 -4.33 0.03 -8.17
C ALA A 42 -3.38 1.21 -8.45
N ASP A 43 -2.10 0.95 -8.75
CA ASP A 43 -1.08 1.95 -9.04
C ASP A 43 -0.92 2.97 -7.90
N GLY A 44 -1.00 2.48 -6.65
CA GLY A 44 -0.87 3.24 -5.41
C GLY A 44 0.11 2.59 -4.41
N HIS A 45 0.44 3.33 -3.35
CA HIS A 45 1.44 2.93 -2.36
C HIS A 45 0.77 2.38 -1.09
N ALA A 46 1.48 1.56 -0.32
CA ALA A 46 0.95 0.99 0.93
C ALA A 46 1.84 1.32 2.13
N LEU A 47 1.21 1.50 3.27
CA LEU A 47 1.86 1.63 4.57
C LEU A 47 1.68 0.31 5.32
N LEU A 48 2.76 -0.29 5.81
CA LEU A 48 2.74 -1.57 6.51
C LEU A 48 3.23 -1.39 7.94
N GLU A 49 2.32 -1.54 8.89
CA GLU A 49 2.62 -1.49 10.31
C GLU A 49 2.67 -2.90 10.90
N GLY A 50 3.68 -3.13 11.72
CA GLY A 50 3.87 -4.43 12.37
C GLY A 50 5.20 -4.49 13.11
N LEU A 51 5.40 -5.53 13.90
CA LEU A 51 6.63 -5.69 14.67
C LEU A 51 7.84 -5.96 13.77
N PRO A 52 9.06 -5.66 14.23
CA PRO A 52 10.29 -6.05 13.54
C PRO A 52 10.38 -7.58 13.45
N GLY A 53 11.05 -8.07 12.40
CA GLY A 53 11.28 -9.50 12.20
C GLY A 53 10.08 -10.29 11.63
N LEU A 54 8.95 -9.63 11.30
CA LEU A 54 7.78 -10.29 10.69
C LEU A 54 7.92 -10.53 9.18
N GLY A 55 9.14 -10.62 8.64
CA GLY A 55 9.35 -10.95 7.23
C GLY A 55 8.87 -9.89 6.22
N LYS A 56 8.66 -8.63 6.63
CA LYS A 56 8.21 -7.53 5.75
C LYS A 56 9.12 -7.34 4.53
N THR A 57 10.44 -7.39 4.74
CA THR A 57 11.44 -7.33 3.65
C THR A 57 11.34 -8.52 2.72
N MET A 58 11.06 -9.71 3.27
CA MET A 58 10.89 -10.91 2.46
C MET A 58 9.61 -10.87 1.66
N LEU A 59 8.51 -10.33 2.21
CA LEU A 59 7.24 -10.16 1.50
C LEU A 59 7.43 -9.38 0.19
N ILE A 60 7.97 -8.17 0.28
CA ILE A 60 8.13 -7.32 -0.91
C ILE A 60 9.15 -7.89 -1.89
N ARG A 61 10.24 -8.48 -1.40
CA ARG A 61 11.25 -9.12 -2.26
C ARG A 61 10.68 -10.33 -3.00
N THR A 62 9.90 -11.16 -2.31
CA THR A 62 9.20 -12.30 -2.92
C THR A 62 8.25 -11.81 -4.00
N ILE A 63 7.48 -10.75 -3.73
CA ILE A 63 6.56 -10.17 -4.71
C ILE A 63 7.33 -9.60 -5.92
N SER A 64 8.44 -8.88 -5.70
CA SER A 64 9.24 -8.35 -6.80
C SER A 64 9.85 -9.45 -7.67
N ASP A 65 10.33 -10.53 -7.05
CA ASP A 65 10.93 -11.67 -7.77
C ASP A 65 9.88 -12.40 -8.62
N VAL A 66 8.68 -12.65 -8.07
CA VAL A 66 7.58 -13.32 -8.78
C VAL A 66 7.01 -12.47 -9.93
N LEU A 67 7.03 -11.14 -9.78
CA LEU A 67 6.56 -10.17 -10.79
C LEU A 67 7.66 -9.69 -11.76
N ASP A 68 8.88 -10.21 -11.63
CA ASP A 68 10.06 -9.80 -12.42
C ASP A 68 10.27 -8.27 -12.41
N LEU A 69 10.25 -7.68 -11.22
CA LEU A 69 10.42 -6.26 -10.98
C LEU A 69 11.75 -5.97 -10.28
N SER A 70 12.37 -4.85 -10.65
CA SER A 70 13.50 -4.30 -9.91
C SER A 70 13.12 -3.93 -8.48
N PHE A 71 13.97 -4.31 -7.53
CA PHE A 71 13.76 -4.10 -6.10
C PHE A 71 14.87 -3.25 -5.49
N SER A 72 14.48 -2.31 -4.62
CA SER A 72 15.41 -1.62 -3.73
C SER A 72 14.86 -1.53 -2.31
N ARG A 73 15.78 -1.45 -1.36
CA ARG A 73 15.49 -1.20 0.04
C ARG A 73 16.16 0.10 0.47
N ILE A 74 15.39 0.95 1.11
CA ILE A 74 15.82 2.19 1.75
C ILE A 74 15.55 2.03 3.23
N GLN A 75 16.61 1.95 4.01
CA GLN A 75 16.50 1.98 5.47
C GLN A 75 16.46 3.44 5.91
N PHE A 76 15.37 3.86 6.54
CA PHE A 76 15.28 5.22 7.08
C PHE A 76 16.03 5.28 8.41
N THR A 77 16.98 6.20 8.48
CA THR A 77 17.78 6.49 9.67
C THR A 77 17.79 8.00 9.92
N PRO A 78 18.10 8.47 11.14
CA PRO A 78 18.10 9.90 11.46
C PRO A 78 19.06 10.74 10.60
N ASP A 79 20.13 10.13 10.09
CA ASP A 79 21.17 10.73 9.26
C ASP A 79 20.90 10.63 7.75
N LEU A 80 19.87 9.89 7.32
CA LEU A 80 19.55 9.71 5.91
C LEU A 80 19.19 11.05 5.25
N MET A 81 19.90 11.40 4.16
CA MET A 81 19.66 12.63 3.43
C MET A 81 18.69 12.40 2.26
N PRO A 82 17.92 13.42 1.83
CA PRO A 82 17.07 13.33 0.65
C PRO A 82 17.79 12.83 -0.61
N THR A 83 19.05 13.23 -0.81
CA THR A 83 19.89 12.83 -1.94
C THR A 83 20.28 11.36 -1.91
N ASP A 84 20.28 10.71 -0.75
CA ASP A 84 20.55 9.27 -0.65
C ASP A 84 19.36 8.45 -1.15
N ILE A 85 18.16 9.06 -1.20
CA ILE A 85 16.92 8.47 -1.73
C ILE A 85 16.80 8.77 -3.22
N THR A 86 16.90 10.06 -3.58
CA THR A 86 16.67 10.54 -4.96
C THR A 86 17.90 10.41 -5.86
N GLY A 87 19.08 10.19 -5.31
CA GLY A 87 20.33 10.20 -6.07
C GLY A 87 20.96 11.59 -6.17
N THR A 88 22.14 11.62 -6.77
CA THR A 88 23.01 12.80 -6.85
C THR A 88 23.77 12.84 -8.18
N ASN A 89 24.30 14.00 -8.54
CA ASN A 89 25.21 14.13 -9.68
C ASN A 89 26.65 13.92 -9.21
N ILE A 90 27.33 12.91 -9.78
CA ILE A 90 28.76 12.68 -9.57
C ILE A 90 29.56 13.32 -10.71
N ILE A 91 30.79 13.74 -10.40
CA ILE A 91 31.71 14.24 -11.43
C ILE A 91 32.50 13.05 -11.96
N GLU A 92 32.25 12.68 -13.21
CA GLU A 92 33.05 11.70 -13.93
C GLU A 92 34.11 12.42 -14.76
N ARG A 93 35.32 11.86 -14.78
CA ARG A 93 36.44 12.39 -15.57
C ARG A 93 36.60 11.52 -16.81
N LEU A 94 36.31 12.10 -17.98
CA LEU A 94 36.45 11.41 -19.26
C LEU A 94 37.93 11.17 -19.57
N GLU A 95 38.24 10.20 -20.44
CA GLU A 95 39.60 9.91 -20.91
C GLU A 95 40.28 11.15 -21.54
N SER A 96 39.49 12.10 -22.04
CA SER A 96 39.93 13.41 -22.56
C SER A 96 40.35 14.42 -21.48
N GLY A 97 40.26 14.09 -20.19
CA GLY A 97 40.56 14.97 -19.06
C GLY A 97 39.44 15.94 -18.67
N LYS A 98 38.37 16.04 -19.48
CA LYS A 98 37.17 16.85 -19.20
C LYS A 98 36.34 16.26 -18.05
N GLN A 99 35.75 17.12 -17.24
CA GLN A 99 34.80 16.76 -16.19
C GLN A 99 33.36 16.84 -16.73
N GLN A 100 32.56 15.82 -16.44
CA GLN A 100 31.15 15.73 -16.78
C GLN A 100 30.36 15.42 -15.51
N PHE A 101 29.22 16.07 -15.32
CA PHE A 101 28.26 15.68 -14.28
C PHE A 101 27.41 14.52 -14.81
N VAL A 102 27.46 13.37 -14.13
CA VAL A 102 26.65 12.19 -14.43
C VAL A 102 25.68 11.98 -13.30
N PHE A 103 24.40 11.84 -13.63
CA PHE A 103 23.39 11.52 -12.65
C PHE A 103 23.52 10.06 -12.21
N GLN A 104 23.73 9.85 -10.92
CA GLN A 104 23.68 8.54 -10.29
C GLN A 104 22.29 8.38 -9.62
N PRO A 105 21.42 7.52 -10.17
CA PRO A 105 20.08 7.34 -9.64
C PRO A 105 20.14 6.75 -8.23
N GLY A 106 19.32 7.30 -7.34
CA GLY A 106 19.12 6.74 -6.01
C GLY A 106 18.26 5.47 -6.04
N PRO A 107 18.12 4.77 -4.90
CA PRO A 107 17.35 3.55 -4.77
C PRO A 107 15.87 3.73 -5.14
N ILE A 108 15.32 4.95 -5.06
CA ILE A 108 13.91 5.21 -5.39
C ILE A 108 13.53 4.94 -6.86
N PHE A 109 14.51 4.85 -7.76
CA PHE A 109 14.27 4.56 -9.19
C PHE A 109 13.98 3.08 -9.49
N SER A 110 13.86 2.22 -8.48
CA SER A 110 13.39 0.84 -8.67
C SER A 110 11.87 0.77 -8.80
N GLN A 111 11.37 -0.31 -9.39
CA GLN A 111 9.93 -0.52 -9.56
C GLN A 111 9.23 -0.86 -8.24
N MET A 112 9.92 -1.61 -7.36
CA MET A 112 9.46 -1.98 -6.03
C MET A 112 10.43 -1.43 -4.99
N VAL A 113 9.97 -0.47 -4.19
CA VAL A 113 10.79 0.18 -3.15
C VAL A 113 10.25 -0.17 -1.77
N LEU A 114 11.09 -0.74 -0.91
CA LEU A 114 10.84 -0.87 0.52
C LEU A 114 11.41 0.35 1.25
N ALA A 115 10.56 1.18 1.83
CA ALA A 115 10.96 2.27 2.71
C ALA A 115 10.80 1.83 4.17
N ASP A 116 11.85 1.23 4.72
CA ASP A 116 11.82 0.61 6.04
C ASP A 116 11.97 1.66 7.14
N GLU A 117 11.09 1.61 8.14
CA GLU A 117 11.09 2.50 9.32
C GLU A 117 11.02 3.99 8.95
N ILE A 118 10.09 4.35 8.07
CA ILE A 118 9.94 5.72 7.53
C ILE A 118 9.87 6.81 8.62
N ASN A 119 9.36 6.45 9.80
CA ASN A 119 9.28 7.32 10.97
C ASN A 119 10.62 7.59 11.65
N ARG A 120 11.76 7.02 11.23
CA ARG A 120 13.09 7.29 11.82
C ARG A 120 13.87 8.40 11.14
N ALA A 121 13.50 8.81 9.92
CA ALA A 121 14.17 9.91 9.23
C ALA A 121 13.46 11.24 9.49
N THR A 122 14.21 12.33 9.28
CA THR A 122 13.67 13.69 9.41
C THR A 122 12.49 13.96 8.46
N PRO A 123 11.60 14.91 8.78
CA PRO A 123 10.47 15.27 7.91
C PRO A 123 10.89 15.68 6.48
N LYS A 124 12.09 16.25 6.32
CA LYS A 124 12.64 16.64 5.01
C LYS A 124 12.94 15.40 4.15
N THR A 125 13.55 14.37 4.76
CA THR A 125 13.87 13.11 4.08
C THR A 125 12.59 12.30 3.76
N GLN A 126 11.62 12.27 4.68
CA GLN A 126 10.30 11.69 4.42
C GLN A 126 9.62 12.37 3.22
N SER A 127 9.68 13.71 3.16
CA SER A 127 9.05 14.48 2.08
C SER A 127 9.61 14.13 0.70
N ALA A 128 10.91 13.83 0.58
CA ALA A 128 11.51 13.45 -0.70
C ALA A 128 10.93 12.14 -1.28
N LEU A 129 10.68 11.14 -0.43
CA LEU A 129 9.99 9.91 -0.82
C LEU A 129 8.53 10.18 -1.18
N LEU A 130 7.84 10.97 -0.36
CA LEU A 130 6.41 11.25 -0.53
C LEU A 130 6.10 12.11 -1.77
N GLU A 131 7.03 13.01 -2.15
CA GLU A 131 6.97 13.76 -3.40
C GLU A 131 7.03 12.81 -4.60
N ALA A 132 8.02 11.91 -4.62
CA ALA A 132 8.14 10.90 -5.68
C ALA A 132 6.91 9.99 -5.78
N MET A 133 6.30 9.63 -4.64
CA MET A 133 5.05 8.86 -4.60
C MET A 133 3.87 9.63 -5.22
N GLY A 134 3.73 10.92 -4.91
CA GLY A 134 2.63 11.74 -5.40
C GLY A 134 2.77 12.10 -6.88
N GLU A 135 3.96 12.57 -7.26
CA GLU A 135 4.22 13.14 -8.59
C GLU A 135 4.76 12.11 -9.59
N LYS A 136 5.23 10.95 -9.13
CA LYS A 136 5.95 9.94 -9.94
C LYS A 136 7.15 10.50 -10.70
N THR A 137 7.67 11.62 -10.21
CA THR A 137 8.85 12.32 -10.72
C THR A 137 9.61 12.92 -9.54
N VAL A 138 10.90 13.20 -9.76
CA VAL A 138 11.71 13.98 -8.82
C VAL A 138 12.52 14.99 -9.60
N THR A 139 12.70 16.20 -9.06
CA THR A 139 13.53 17.23 -9.69
C THR A 139 14.85 17.36 -8.94
N ILE A 140 15.96 17.15 -9.65
CA ILE A 140 17.30 17.15 -9.07
C ILE A 140 18.14 18.16 -9.83
N LEU A 141 18.55 19.24 -9.15
CA LEU A 141 19.37 20.32 -9.73
C LEU A 141 18.79 20.92 -11.03
N GLY A 142 17.46 20.98 -11.13
CA GLY A 142 16.74 21.52 -12.30
C GLY A 142 16.34 20.48 -13.34
N ASP A 143 16.84 19.24 -13.25
CA ASP A 143 16.44 18.15 -14.14
C ASP A 143 15.32 17.30 -13.52
N THR A 144 14.17 17.22 -14.18
CA THR A 144 13.09 16.31 -13.79
C THR A 144 13.39 14.89 -14.29
N LYS A 145 13.39 13.92 -13.37
CA LYS A 145 13.57 12.50 -13.64
C LYS A 145 12.26 11.75 -13.38
N GLN A 146 11.92 10.81 -14.26
CA GLN A 146 10.71 9.99 -14.17
C GLN A 146 11.00 8.72 -13.36
N MET A 147 10.05 8.28 -12.53
CA MET A 147 10.15 7.00 -11.84
C MET A 147 9.97 5.83 -12.82
N SER A 148 10.56 4.68 -12.48
CA SER A 148 10.35 3.42 -13.22
C SER A 148 8.89 3.02 -13.23
N LYS A 149 8.42 2.34 -14.28
CA LYS A 149 7.02 1.89 -14.38
C LYS A 149 6.95 0.36 -14.32
N PRO A 150 6.07 -0.23 -13.48
CA PRO A 150 5.31 0.44 -12.41
C PRO A 150 6.23 0.97 -11.29
N PHE A 151 5.74 1.93 -10.51
CA PHE A 151 6.42 2.47 -9.34
C PHE A 151 5.58 2.21 -8.09
N PHE A 152 6.07 1.34 -7.21
CA PHE A 152 5.42 0.98 -5.97
C PHE A 152 6.35 1.23 -4.78
N VAL A 153 5.77 1.73 -3.69
CA VAL A 153 6.46 1.96 -2.42
C VAL A 153 5.66 1.28 -1.33
N LEU A 154 6.32 0.38 -0.61
CA LEU A 154 5.85 -0.14 0.66
C LEU A 154 6.63 0.56 1.77
N ALA A 155 5.99 1.48 2.48
CA ALA A 155 6.60 2.09 3.66
C ALA A 155 6.29 1.25 4.89
N THR A 156 7.25 1.04 5.79
CA THR A 156 7.01 0.34 7.05
C THR A 156 7.10 1.28 8.23
N GLN A 157 6.30 1.00 9.25
CA GLN A 157 6.40 1.63 10.57
C GLN A 157 6.50 0.55 11.65
N ASN A 158 7.30 0.84 12.67
CA ASN A 158 7.41 0.04 13.89
C ASN A 158 6.64 0.77 15.01
N PRO A 159 5.58 0.17 15.58
CA PRO A 159 4.74 0.84 16.57
C PRO A 159 5.38 0.94 17.97
N ILE A 160 6.45 0.18 18.25
CA ILE A 160 7.04 0.11 19.61
C ILE A 160 8.14 1.17 19.83
N GLU A 161 8.93 1.46 18.80
CA GLU A 161 10.05 2.40 18.92
C GLU A 161 9.53 3.84 18.86
N MET A 162 9.40 4.47 20.03
CA MET A 162 8.98 5.87 20.15
C MET A 162 10.18 6.83 20.20
N GLU A 163 11.36 6.37 20.61
CA GLU A 163 12.54 7.21 20.78
C GLU A 163 13.23 7.54 19.45
N GLY A 164 13.51 8.82 19.21
CA GLY A 164 14.16 9.27 17.97
C GLY A 164 13.30 9.11 16.72
N THR A 165 11.97 9.08 16.86
CA THR A 165 11.04 8.97 15.74
C THR A 165 10.31 10.28 15.44
N TYR A 166 10.05 10.49 14.16
CA TYR A 166 9.27 11.56 13.59
C TYR A 166 8.01 10.94 12.97
N PRO A 167 6.85 11.01 13.66
CA PRO A 167 5.61 10.45 13.12
C PRO A 167 5.28 11.13 11.79
N LEU A 168 4.75 10.35 10.85
CA LEU A 168 4.20 10.91 9.62
C LEU A 168 2.99 11.75 10.00
N PRO A 169 2.93 13.04 9.62
CA PRO A 169 1.71 13.80 9.81
C PRO A 169 0.60 13.21 8.93
N GLU A 170 -0.66 13.46 9.29
CA GLU A 170 -1.79 12.81 8.64
C GLU A 170 -1.88 13.08 7.14
N ALA A 171 -1.60 14.32 6.74
CA ALA A 171 -1.59 14.72 5.34
C ALA A 171 -0.58 13.89 4.52
N GLN A 172 0.43 13.32 5.15
CA GLN A 172 1.45 12.45 4.56
C GLN A 172 0.99 11.00 4.56
N MET A 173 0.37 10.54 5.65
CA MET A 173 -0.27 9.22 5.70
C MET A 173 -1.39 9.07 4.65
N ASP A 174 -2.13 10.15 4.36
CA ASP A 174 -3.21 10.17 3.38
C ASP A 174 -2.75 9.95 1.93
N ARG A 175 -1.43 10.00 1.66
CA ARG A 175 -0.85 9.63 0.36
C ARG A 175 -0.78 8.12 0.13
N PHE A 176 -0.85 7.32 1.18
CA PHE A 176 -0.89 5.86 1.07
C PHE A 176 -2.30 5.39 0.77
N LEU A 177 -2.44 4.47 -0.18
CA LEU A 177 -3.73 3.91 -0.58
C LEU A 177 -4.39 3.17 0.59
N CYS A 178 -3.63 2.35 1.30
CA CYS A 178 -4.07 1.65 2.50
C CYS A 178 -2.97 1.50 3.55
N LYS A 179 -3.40 1.29 4.79
CA LYS A 179 -2.57 0.84 5.90
C LYS A 179 -2.82 -0.64 6.19
N ILE A 180 -1.80 -1.46 6.00
CA ILE A 180 -1.78 -2.90 6.23
C ILE A 180 -1.26 -3.15 7.65
N LEU A 181 -2.03 -3.86 8.46
CA LEU A 181 -1.60 -4.28 9.80
C LEU A 181 -1.14 -5.73 9.72
N VAL A 182 0.08 -6.01 10.17
CA VAL A 182 0.61 -7.37 10.21
C VAL A 182 0.62 -7.86 11.66
N PRO A 183 -0.28 -8.79 12.04
CA PRO A 183 -0.31 -9.33 13.38
C PRO A 183 0.89 -10.24 13.64
N TYR A 184 1.13 -10.54 14.90
CA TYR A 184 2.14 -11.52 15.26
C TYR A 184 1.70 -12.93 14.82
N PRO A 185 2.57 -13.72 14.16
CA PRO A 185 2.23 -15.04 13.66
C PRO A 185 1.86 -15.99 14.80
N SER A 186 0.89 -16.85 14.54
CA SER A 186 0.53 -17.95 15.41
C SER A 186 1.70 -18.92 15.59
N LYS A 187 1.64 -19.75 16.64
CA LYS A 187 2.63 -20.81 16.87
C LYS A 187 2.82 -21.73 15.66
N LYS A 188 1.74 -22.06 14.94
CA LYS A 188 1.80 -22.92 13.74
C LYS A 188 2.53 -22.22 12.60
N GLU A 189 2.23 -20.94 12.37
CA GLU A 189 2.89 -20.13 11.34
C GLU A 189 4.37 -19.93 11.67
N LEU A 190 4.72 -19.64 12.93
CA LEU A 190 6.11 -19.55 13.37
C LEU A 190 6.89 -20.85 13.10
N MET A 191 6.31 -22.01 13.43
CA MET A 191 6.94 -23.29 13.15
C MET A 191 7.18 -23.49 11.65
N GLU A 192 6.22 -23.10 10.81
CA GLU A 192 6.34 -23.21 9.36
C GLU A 192 7.35 -22.20 8.78
N ILE A 193 7.38 -20.97 9.28
CA ILE A 193 8.41 -19.97 8.94
C ILE A 193 9.80 -20.52 9.26
N MET A 194 9.99 -21.11 10.45
CA MET A 194 11.26 -21.70 10.83
C MET A 194 11.66 -22.85 9.90
N LYS A 195 10.72 -23.73 9.53
CA LYS A 195 10.99 -24.83 8.59
C LYS A 195 11.44 -24.32 7.21
N ARG A 196 10.77 -23.28 6.69
CA ARG A 196 11.06 -22.73 5.36
C ARG A 196 12.35 -21.91 5.31
N THR A 197 12.71 -21.24 6.40
CA THR A 197 13.89 -20.36 6.46
C THR A 197 15.15 -21.06 6.94
N THR A 198 15.03 -22.14 7.74
CA THR A 198 16.18 -22.88 8.28
C THR A 198 16.32 -24.30 7.72
N GLY A 199 15.38 -24.73 6.87
CA GLY A 199 15.44 -26.02 6.19
C GLY A 199 16.57 -26.08 5.16
N ALA A 200 17.02 -27.30 4.85
CA ALA A 200 18.07 -27.54 3.85
C ALA A 200 17.59 -27.34 2.40
N GLN A 201 16.27 -27.22 2.18
CA GLN A 201 15.69 -26.98 0.86
C GLN A 201 15.53 -25.49 0.61
N GLU A 202 16.22 -24.97 -0.41
CA GLU A 202 15.95 -23.62 -0.92
C GLU A 202 14.65 -23.61 -1.71
N ILE A 203 13.73 -22.74 -1.34
CA ILE A 203 12.50 -22.49 -2.09
C ILE A 203 12.85 -21.62 -3.29
N SER A 204 12.91 -22.23 -4.47
CA SER A 204 13.06 -21.49 -5.73
C SER A 204 11.69 -20.98 -6.19
N LEU A 205 11.60 -19.66 -6.39
CA LEU A 205 10.39 -18.97 -6.84
C LEU A 205 10.44 -18.78 -8.36
N GLY A 206 9.34 -19.09 -9.03
CA GLY A 206 9.16 -18.80 -10.45
C GLY A 206 8.80 -17.34 -10.70
N LYS A 207 9.26 -16.80 -11.84
CA LYS A 207 8.76 -15.54 -12.40
C LYS A 207 7.45 -15.82 -13.14
N ILE A 208 6.32 -15.44 -12.54
CA ILE A 208 4.98 -15.80 -13.04
C ILE A 208 4.40 -14.71 -13.94
N MET A 209 4.68 -13.45 -13.62
CA MET A 209 4.23 -12.29 -14.40
C MET A 209 5.42 -11.34 -14.55
N ASN A 210 5.44 -10.56 -15.63
CA ASN A 210 6.49 -9.56 -15.87
C ASN A 210 5.93 -8.14 -15.81
N THR A 211 6.81 -7.15 -16.02
CA THR A 211 6.46 -5.72 -16.03
C THR A 211 5.30 -5.39 -16.99
N GLU A 212 5.29 -5.95 -18.21
CA GLU A 212 4.26 -5.66 -19.21
C GLU A 212 2.89 -6.24 -18.82
N GLY A 213 2.87 -7.48 -18.33
CA GLY A 213 1.66 -8.14 -17.82
C GLY A 213 1.07 -7.37 -16.64
N LEU A 214 1.91 -6.86 -15.73
CA LEU A 214 1.46 -6.06 -14.60
C LEU A 214 0.87 -4.71 -15.04
N ILE A 215 1.52 -4.02 -15.98
CA ILE A 215 0.98 -2.77 -16.54
C ILE A 215 -0.35 -3.02 -17.26
N HIS A 216 -0.50 -4.16 -17.94
CA HIS A 216 -1.76 -4.57 -18.53
C HIS A 216 -2.85 -4.77 -17.47
N ALA A 217 -2.55 -5.50 -16.39
CA ALA A 217 -3.46 -5.69 -15.26
C ALA A 217 -3.90 -4.34 -14.63
N GLN A 218 -2.94 -3.41 -14.43
CA GLN A 218 -3.25 -2.06 -13.92
C GLN A 218 -4.20 -1.28 -14.84
N LYS A 219 -4.12 -1.46 -16.16
CA LYS A 219 -5.07 -0.86 -17.11
C LYS A 219 -6.46 -1.47 -16.95
N MET A 220 -6.55 -2.80 -16.83
CA MET A 220 -7.82 -3.50 -16.63
C MET A 220 -8.51 -3.08 -15.32
N VAL A 221 -7.74 -2.88 -14.25
CA VAL A 221 -8.24 -2.36 -12.96
C VAL A 221 -8.91 -1.00 -13.14
N LYS A 222 -8.32 -0.09 -13.93
CA LYS A 222 -8.89 1.24 -14.17
C LYS A 222 -10.25 1.17 -14.89
N GLU A 223 -10.41 0.23 -15.81
CA GLU A 223 -11.63 0.02 -16.61
C GLU A 223 -12.75 -0.73 -15.88
N VAL A 224 -12.52 -1.29 -14.69
CA VAL A 224 -13.55 -1.96 -13.89
C VAL A 224 -14.73 -1.01 -13.64
N LEU A 225 -15.94 -1.50 -13.87
CA LEU A 225 -17.17 -0.76 -13.71
C LEU A 225 -17.53 -0.60 -12.22
N VAL A 226 -18.04 0.58 -11.88
CA VAL A 226 -18.63 0.88 -10.57
C VAL A 226 -20.03 1.39 -10.86
N ALA A 227 -21.04 0.62 -10.49
CA ALA A 227 -22.43 1.05 -10.62
C ALA A 227 -22.71 2.21 -9.65
N ASP A 228 -23.70 3.05 -9.98
CA ASP A 228 -24.05 4.21 -9.16
C ASP A 228 -24.41 3.82 -7.72
N GLU A 229 -25.13 2.70 -7.53
CA GLU A 229 -25.44 2.14 -6.21
C GLU A 229 -24.18 1.79 -5.39
N MET A 230 -23.12 1.30 -6.05
CA MET A 230 -21.85 0.97 -5.38
C MET A 230 -21.10 2.25 -5.01
N MET A 231 -21.16 3.27 -5.87
CA MET A 231 -20.57 4.58 -5.58
C MET A 231 -21.31 5.24 -4.41
N GLU A 232 -22.63 5.25 -4.43
CA GLU A 232 -23.48 5.76 -3.35
C GLU A 232 -23.19 5.04 -2.03
N TYR A 233 -23.10 3.70 -2.05
CA TYR A 233 -22.72 2.93 -0.87
C TYR A 233 -21.35 3.36 -0.30
N ALA A 234 -20.35 3.53 -1.17
CA ALA A 234 -19.02 3.97 -0.75
C ALA A 234 -19.01 5.42 -0.23
N VAL A 235 -19.81 6.31 -0.82
CA VAL A 235 -20.00 7.69 -0.34
C VAL A 235 -20.65 7.68 1.03
N ASN A 236 -21.75 6.94 1.22
CA ASN A 236 -22.45 6.82 2.50
C ASN A 236 -21.52 6.27 3.60
N LEU A 237 -20.69 5.29 3.27
CA LEU A 237 -19.67 4.78 4.18
C LEU A 237 -18.69 5.86 4.64
N VAL A 238 -18.18 6.69 3.72
CA VAL A 238 -17.24 7.78 4.04
C VAL A 238 -17.93 8.90 4.82
N VAL A 239 -19.15 9.30 4.41
CA VAL A 239 -19.93 10.32 5.11
C VAL A 239 -20.21 9.89 6.55
N ALA A 240 -20.57 8.63 6.78
CA ALA A 240 -20.84 8.08 8.11
C ALA A 240 -19.61 8.06 9.05
N THR A 241 -18.40 8.28 8.54
CA THR A 241 -17.21 8.45 9.39
C THR A 241 -17.12 9.84 10.05
N HIS A 242 -17.95 10.80 9.64
CA HIS A 242 -17.91 12.17 10.18
C HIS A 242 -18.81 12.30 11.41
N PRO A 243 -18.33 12.92 12.51
CA PRO A 243 -19.11 13.06 13.75
C PRO A 243 -20.27 14.06 13.63
N GLU A 244 -20.20 15.04 12.73
CA GLU A 244 -21.21 16.12 12.64
C GLU A 244 -22.37 15.82 11.66
N GLY A 245 -22.41 14.63 11.07
CA GLY A 245 -23.43 14.28 10.08
C GLY A 245 -24.75 13.80 10.69
N GLU A 246 -25.88 14.07 10.02
CA GLU A 246 -27.20 13.50 10.37
C GLU A 246 -27.20 11.97 10.34
N ALA A 247 -26.34 11.40 9.49
CA ALA A 247 -26.12 9.96 9.35
C ALA A 247 -25.10 9.37 10.33
N SER A 248 -24.56 10.17 11.25
CA SER A 248 -23.48 9.74 12.13
C SER A 248 -23.99 8.83 13.24
N LEU A 249 -23.34 7.68 13.42
CA LEU A 249 -23.65 6.77 14.51
C LEU A 249 -23.27 7.40 15.86
N PRO A 250 -23.98 7.09 16.96
CA PRO A 250 -23.62 7.57 18.29
C PRO A 250 -22.15 7.29 18.65
N GLU A 251 -21.62 6.14 18.25
CA GLU A 251 -20.22 5.78 18.45
C GLU A 251 -19.25 6.71 17.71
N VAL A 252 -19.61 7.13 16.49
CA VAL A 252 -18.80 8.06 15.68
C VAL A 252 -18.85 9.46 16.31
N GLN A 253 -20.04 9.94 16.68
CA GLN A 253 -20.22 11.22 17.37
C GLN A 253 -19.42 11.29 18.67
N GLN A 254 -19.36 10.18 19.41
CA GLN A 254 -18.69 10.13 20.70
C GLN A 254 -17.17 10.00 20.58
N PHE A 255 -16.65 9.19 19.66
CA PHE A 255 -15.23 8.81 19.65
C PHE A 255 -14.41 9.37 18.50
N VAL A 256 -15.03 9.91 17.44
CA VAL A 256 -14.31 10.39 16.25
C VAL A 256 -14.16 11.91 16.30
N MET A 257 -12.94 12.39 16.15
CA MET A 257 -12.63 13.82 16.00
C MET A 257 -12.71 14.26 14.54
N TYR A 258 -12.12 13.48 13.62
CA TYR A 258 -12.14 13.74 12.19
C TYR A 258 -12.39 12.46 11.40
N GLY A 259 -13.37 12.52 10.49
CA GLY A 259 -13.71 11.45 9.55
C GLY A 259 -12.81 11.43 8.32
N SER A 260 -13.03 10.44 7.46
CA SER A 260 -12.25 10.26 6.25
C SER A 260 -12.68 11.19 5.11
N GLY A 261 -11.72 11.82 4.43
CA GLY A 261 -11.99 12.72 3.31
C GLY A 261 -12.12 12.03 1.94
N PRO A 262 -12.13 12.82 0.84
CA PRO A 262 -12.27 12.30 -0.54
C PRO A 262 -11.22 11.27 -0.96
N ARG A 263 -10.00 11.34 -0.40
CA ARG A 263 -8.94 10.35 -0.65
C ARG A 263 -9.25 8.98 -0.03
N GLY A 264 -10.03 8.92 1.05
CA GLY A 264 -10.58 7.69 1.59
C GLY A 264 -11.52 7.00 0.59
N LEU A 265 -12.47 7.77 0.03
CA LEU A 265 -13.37 7.27 -1.02
C LEU A 265 -12.61 6.77 -2.25
N GLN A 266 -11.63 7.54 -2.75
CA GLN A 266 -10.79 7.12 -3.87
C GLN A 266 -10.04 5.82 -3.56
N SER A 267 -9.55 5.67 -2.33
CA SER A 267 -8.81 4.47 -1.92
C SER A 267 -9.70 3.23 -1.87
N ILE A 268 -10.91 3.36 -1.32
CA ILE A 268 -11.93 2.30 -1.34
C ILE A 268 -12.20 1.85 -2.78
N ILE A 269 -12.52 2.77 -3.68
CA ILE A 269 -12.87 2.41 -5.06
C ILE A 269 -11.69 1.76 -5.78
N LYS A 270 -10.48 2.31 -5.64
CA LYS A 270 -9.28 1.75 -6.27
C LYS A 270 -8.97 0.33 -5.78
N LEU A 271 -9.02 0.10 -4.46
CA LEU A 271 -8.78 -1.22 -3.88
C LEU A 271 -9.90 -2.21 -4.23
N ALA A 272 -11.16 -1.76 -4.22
CA ALA A 272 -12.31 -2.59 -4.58
C ALA A 272 -12.23 -3.04 -6.06
N LYS A 273 -11.80 -2.14 -6.97
CA LYS A 273 -11.54 -2.49 -8.36
C LYS A 273 -10.42 -3.53 -8.50
N ALA A 274 -9.30 -3.34 -7.79
CA ALA A 274 -8.20 -4.31 -7.81
C ALA A 274 -8.62 -5.68 -7.30
N ARG A 275 -9.42 -5.72 -6.22
CA ARG A 275 -10.00 -6.94 -5.69
C ARG A 275 -10.99 -7.59 -6.67
N ALA A 276 -11.81 -6.82 -7.37
CA ALA A 276 -12.72 -7.35 -8.38
C ALA A 276 -11.94 -8.07 -9.51
N VAL A 277 -10.87 -7.46 -10.03
CA VAL A 277 -10.00 -8.07 -11.06
C VAL A 277 -9.32 -9.34 -10.54
N MET A 278 -8.79 -9.33 -9.32
CA MET A 278 -8.21 -10.53 -8.70
C MET A 278 -9.19 -11.70 -8.62
N ASN A 279 -10.50 -11.41 -8.52
CA ASN A 279 -11.58 -12.39 -8.52
C ASN A 279 -12.21 -12.64 -9.90
N GLY A 280 -11.60 -12.15 -10.99
CA GLY A 280 -12.07 -12.37 -12.36
C GLY A 280 -13.31 -11.56 -12.74
N ARG A 281 -13.66 -10.53 -11.95
CA ARG A 281 -14.84 -9.68 -12.18
C ARG A 281 -14.46 -8.34 -12.79
N PHE A 282 -15.31 -7.88 -13.71
CA PHE A 282 -15.19 -6.57 -14.37
C PHE A 282 -16.05 -5.48 -13.73
N HIS A 283 -16.73 -5.77 -12.62
CA HIS A 283 -17.52 -4.82 -11.85
C HIS A 283 -17.27 -4.96 -10.34
N VAL A 284 -17.37 -3.84 -9.62
CA VAL A 284 -17.28 -3.78 -8.16
C VAL A 284 -18.59 -4.26 -7.52
N SER A 285 -18.48 -4.99 -6.41
CA SER A 285 -19.60 -5.39 -5.55
C SER A 285 -19.51 -4.72 -4.17
N ILE A 286 -20.60 -4.75 -3.41
CA ILE A 286 -20.61 -4.28 -2.01
C ILE A 286 -19.61 -5.07 -1.17
N ALA A 287 -19.46 -6.38 -1.41
CA ALA A 287 -18.48 -7.20 -0.71
C ALA A 287 -17.05 -6.67 -0.92
N ASP A 288 -16.72 -6.18 -2.12
CA ASP A 288 -15.43 -5.54 -2.43
C ASP A 288 -15.20 -4.32 -1.57
N ILE A 289 -16.18 -3.40 -1.54
CA ILE A 289 -16.11 -2.17 -0.76
C ILE A 289 -15.97 -2.47 0.74
N LYS A 290 -16.79 -3.38 1.27
CA LYS A 290 -16.76 -3.75 2.70
C LYS A 290 -15.40 -4.29 3.13
N SER A 291 -14.80 -5.19 2.35
CA SER A 291 -13.52 -5.78 2.76
C SER A 291 -12.37 -4.76 2.76
N VAL A 292 -12.34 -3.84 1.78
CA VAL A 292 -11.25 -2.86 1.68
C VAL A 292 -11.44 -1.63 2.57
N ALA A 293 -12.60 -1.48 3.21
CA ALA A 293 -12.94 -0.32 4.02
C ALA A 293 -11.96 -0.08 5.18
N LYS A 294 -11.67 -1.09 6.00
CA LYS A 294 -10.75 -0.91 7.14
C LYS A 294 -9.35 -0.50 6.69
N PRO A 295 -8.67 -1.22 5.78
CA PRO A 295 -7.32 -0.83 5.36
C PRO A 295 -7.28 0.50 4.62
N ALA A 296 -8.36 0.89 3.94
CA ALA A 296 -8.46 2.18 3.27
C ALA A 296 -8.70 3.34 4.25
N LEU A 297 -9.44 3.14 5.34
CA LEU A 297 -9.92 4.26 6.18
C LEU A 297 -9.19 4.40 7.52
N ARG A 298 -8.57 3.32 8.04
CA ARG A 298 -8.04 3.30 9.42
C ARG A 298 -6.99 4.37 9.74
N HIS A 299 -6.21 4.80 8.75
CA HIS A 299 -5.20 5.87 8.90
C HIS A 299 -5.71 7.25 8.48
N ARG A 300 -7.00 7.36 8.20
CA ARG A 300 -7.71 8.57 7.78
C ARG A 300 -8.83 8.96 8.75
N MET A 301 -8.91 8.28 9.88
CA MET A 301 -9.87 8.56 10.94
C MET A 301 -9.10 8.87 12.21
N MET A 302 -9.34 10.04 12.77
CA MET A 302 -8.79 10.43 14.06
C MET A 302 -9.82 10.18 15.14
N LEU A 303 -9.43 9.40 16.15
CA LEU A 303 -10.20 9.31 17.37
C LEU A 303 -9.89 10.49 18.28
N ASN A 304 -10.86 10.87 19.10
CA ASN A 304 -10.62 11.82 20.18
C ASN A 304 -10.05 11.12 21.43
N TYR A 305 -9.66 11.91 22.42
CA TYR A 305 -9.06 11.40 23.66
C TYR A 305 -9.96 10.37 24.38
N GLU A 306 -11.28 10.54 24.33
CA GLU A 306 -12.22 9.60 24.96
C GLU A 306 -12.21 8.23 24.26
N GLY A 307 -12.18 8.22 22.93
CA GLY A 307 -12.04 7.01 22.12
C GLY A 307 -10.74 6.28 22.43
N GLU A 308 -9.62 7.00 22.45
CA GLU A 308 -8.32 6.44 22.80
C GLU A 308 -8.28 5.89 24.23
N ALA A 309 -8.77 6.65 25.22
CA ALA A 309 -8.82 6.24 26.62
C ALA A 309 -9.73 5.02 26.86
N SER A 310 -10.76 4.85 26.02
CA SER A 310 -11.66 3.70 26.04
C SER A 310 -11.10 2.48 25.29
N GLY A 311 -9.89 2.59 24.74
CA GLY A 311 -9.25 1.52 23.97
C GLY A 311 -9.94 1.22 22.63
N LYS A 312 -10.74 2.16 22.11
CA LYS A 312 -11.38 2.02 20.80
C LYS A 312 -10.35 2.21 19.71
N THR A 313 -10.49 1.45 18.63
CA THR A 313 -9.68 1.61 17.42
C THR A 313 -10.53 2.13 16.26
N ALA A 314 -9.87 2.75 15.27
CA ALA A 314 -10.55 3.14 14.04
C ALA A 314 -11.23 1.94 13.35
N ASP A 315 -10.60 0.75 13.42
CA ASP A 315 -11.17 -0.49 12.88
C ASP A 315 -12.47 -0.90 13.57
N ASP A 316 -12.61 -0.68 14.89
CA ASP A 316 -13.85 -0.95 15.63
C ASP A 316 -14.99 -0.03 15.17
N VAL A 317 -14.69 1.26 15.03
CA VAL A 317 -15.67 2.25 14.56
C VAL A 317 -16.10 1.97 13.12
N ILE A 318 -15.14 1.67 12.23
CA ILE A 318 -15.43 1.29 10.84
C ILE A 318 -16.30 0.03 10.78
N GLU A 319 -16.02 -0.96 11.64
CA GLU A 319 -16.85 -2.17 11.74
C GLU A 319 -18.29 -1.83 12.18
N GLY A 320 -18.47 -0.95 13.16
CA GLY A 320 -19.79 -0.46 13.58
C GLY A 320 -20.56 0.21 12.43
N ILE A 321 -19.88 1.04 11.64
CA ILE A 321 -20.45 1.68 10.45
C ILE A 321 -20.87 0.62 9.40
N LEU A 322 -19.99 -0.32 9.07
CA LEU A 322 -20.24 -1.35 8.05
C LEU A 322 -21.41 -2.28 8.40
N ASN A 323 -21.65 -2.50 9.69
CA ASN A 323 -22.75 -3.30 10.20
C ASN A 323 -24.09 -2.54 10.16
N THR A 324 -24.05 -1.21 10.29
CA THR A 324 -25.26 -0.37 10.27
C THR A 324 -25.68 0.00 8.85
N ILE A 325 -24.72 0.30 7.96
CA ILE A 325 -24.99 0.56 6.55
C ILE A 325 -25.22 -0.78 5.83
N GLN A 326 -26.41 -1.36 6.05
CA GLN A 326 -26.93 -2.45 5.23
C GLN A 326 -27.43 -1.92 3.88
N GLN A 327 -27.38 -2.80 2.87
CA GLN A 327 -27.55 -2.48 1.46
C GLN A 327 -28.81 -1.64 1.21
N GLY A 328 -28.62 -0.40 0.75
CA GLY A 328 -29.62 0.32 -0.05
C GLY A 328 -30.95 0.68 0.61
N ILE A 329 -30.99 0.99 1.90
CA ILE A 329 -32.15 1.70 2.45
C ILE A 329 -31.63 2.93 3.18
N GLY A 330 -32.13 4.08 2.73
CA GLY A 330 -31.83 5.38 3.29
C GLY A 330 -32.03 5.42 4.80
N LEU A 331 -31.17 6.20 5.45
CA LEU A 331 -31.53 6.90 6.67
C LEU A 331 -32.68 7.86 6.37
#